data_AF-A0A938F4T8-F1
#
_entry.id   AF-A0A938F4T8-F1
#
_cell.length_a   1.000
_cell.length_b   1.000
_cell.length_c   1.000
_cell.angle_alpha   90.00
_cell.angle_beta   90.00
_cell.angle_gamma   90.00
#
_symmetry.space_group_name_H-M   'P 1'
#
loop_
_entity.id
_entity.type
_entity.pdbx_description
1 polymer ?
#
loop_
_entity_poly.entity_id
_entity_poly.type
_entity_poly.pdbx_seq_one_letter_code
_entity_poly.pdbx_strand_id
1 'polypeptide(L)'
;MAQPVSLEAFGLSKEFGYMQHRDPVTSLSAANGAWDEMARNLPKYLMGSDFRSRVKSLPPFKMDALASEGEVRRAMLALSYIGMAYQWSENEAAQVIPAV
;
A
#
# COMPACT_ATOMS: atom_id res chain seq x y z
N MET A 1 10.22 -35.95 -22.51
CA MET A 1 9.18 -36.02 -21.46
C MET A 1 9.02 -34.64 -20.87
N ALA A 2 7.79 -34.12 -20.72
CA ALA A 2 7.58 -32.81 -20.11
C ALA A 2 7.77 -32.91 -18.58
N GLN A 3 8.51 -31.96 -18.00
CA GLN A 3 8.72 -31.88 -16.55
C GLN A 3 7.43 -31.42 -15.86
N PRO A 4 7.00 -32.04 -14.75
CA PRO A 4 5.81 -31.60 -14.04
C PRO A 4 6.02 -30.18 -13.48
N VAL A 5 5.03 -29.32 -13.69
CA VAL A 5 5.02 -27.93 -13.24
C VAL A 5 4.35 -27.83 -11.88
N SER A 6 4.97 -27.10 -10.95
CA SER A 6 4.38 -26.71 -9.67
C SER A 6 3.69 -25.35 -9.82
N LEU A 7 2.45 -25.24 -9.33
CA LEU A 7 1.67 -23.99 -9.36
C LEU A 7 2.28 -22.92 -8.46
N GLU A 8 2.87 -23.37 -7.35
CA GLU A 8 3.48 -22.54 -6.32
C GLU A 8 4.66 -21.75 -6.88
N ALA A 9 5.39 -22.30 -7.85
CA ALA A 9 6.48 -21.62 -8.56
C ALA A 9 6.01 -20.38 -9.35
N PHE A 10 4.71 -20.24 -9.61
CA PHE A 10 4.09 -19.11 -10.31
C PHE A 10 3.19 -18.28 -9.38
N GLY A 11 3.25 -18.53 -8.07
CA GLY A 11 2.42 -17.83 -7.08
C GLY A 11 0.96 -18.24 -7.11
N LEU A 12 0.64 -19.44 -7.61
CA LEU A 12 -0.72 -19.99 -7.60
C LEU A 12 -0.89 -21.06 -6.52
N SER A 13 -2.09 -21.13 -5.97
CA SER A 13 -2.57 -22.26 -5.19
C SER A 13 -3.72 -22.97 -5.92
N LYS A 14 -3.92 -24.26 -5.66
CA LYS A 14 -5.05 -25.02 -6.23
C LYS A 14 -6.42 -24.51 -5.77
N GLU A 15 -6.49 -24.02 -4.54
CA GLU A 15 -7.74 -23.64 -3.88
C GLU A 15 -8.13 -22.18 -4.17
N PHE A 16 -7.15 -21.27 -4.19
CA PHE A 16 -7.39 -19.83 -4.29
C PHE A 16 -6.87 -19.22 -5.60
N GLY A 17 -6.23 -20.00 -6.47
CA GLY A 17 -5.57 -19.46 -7.66
C GLY A 17 -4.52 -18.42 -7.27
N TYR A 18 -4.63 -17.21 -7.82
CA TYR A 18 -3.79 -16.06 -7.48
C TYR A 18 -4.21 -15.32 -6.20
N MET A 19 -5.37 -15.65 -5.63
CA MET A 19 -5.78 -15.03 -4.37
C MET A 19 -4.86 -15.48 -3.24
N GLN A 20 -4.70 -14.59 -2.27
CA GLN A 20 -3.90 -14.86 -1.09
C GLN A 20 -4.57 -15.98 -0.28
N HIS A 21 -3.77 -16.97 0.12
CA HIS A 21 -4.21 -18.11 0.95
C HIS A 21 -3.82 -17.93 2.43
N ARG A 22 -3.30 -16.75 2.78
CA ARG A 22 -3.00 -16.33 4.16
C ARG A 22 -3.72 -15.02 4.42
N ASP A 23 -4.12 -14.82 5.67
CA ASP A 23 -4.75 -13.57 6.07
C ASP A 23 -3.80 -12.39 5.80
N PRO A 24 -4.31 -11.29 5.23
CA PRO A 24 -3.50 -10.13 4.90
C PRO A 24 -3.03 -9.42 6.17
N VAL A 25 -1.80 -8.91 6.13
CA VAL A 25 -1.29 -8.01 7.18
C VAL A 25 -2.17 -6.76 7.25
N THR A 26 -2.70 -6.47 8.44
CA THR A 26 -3.70 -5.41 8.65
C THR A 26 -3.11 -4.06 9.07
N SER A 27 -1.83 -4.03 9.44
CA SER A 27 -1.11 -2.81 9.83
C SER A 27 0.39 -2.94 9.55
N LEU A 28 1.04 -1.81 9.28
CA LEU A 28 2.51 -1.74 9.21
C LEU A 28 3.10 -1.55 10.61
N SER A 29 4.38 -1.87 10.76
CA SER A 29 5.15 -1.59 11.97
C SER A 29 5.16 -0.09 12.33
N ALA A 30 5.55 0.22 13.57
CA ALA A 30 5.60 1.60 14.07
C ALA A 30 6.47 2.53 13.19
N ALA A 31 7.49 2.00 12.52
CA ALA A 31 8.34 2.76 11.60
C ALA A 31 7.58 3.39 10.43
N ASN A 32 6.49 2.76 9.99
CA ASN A 32 5.61 3.22 8.90
C ASN A 32 4.16 3.47 9.39
N GLY A 33 3.95 3.62 10.69
CA GLY A 33 2.63 3.72 11.31
C GLY A 33 1.81 4.92 10.81
N ALA A 34 2.45 6.06 10.54
CA ALA A 34 1.79 7.26 10.02
C ALA A 34 1.18 7.04 8.63
N TRP A 35 1.92 6.35 7.74
CA TRP A 35 1.43 5.98 6.41
C TRP A 35 0.25 5.00 6.50
N ASP A 36 0.35 4.01 7.40
CA ASP A 36 -0.71 3.04 7.61
C ASP A 36 -1.98 3.66 8.21
N GLU A 37 -1.85 4.58 9.17
CA GLU A 37 -2.97 5.35 9.73
C GLU A 37 -3.67 6.19 8.65
N MET A 38 -2.88 6.89 7.83
CA MET A 38 -3.42 7.72 6.75
C MET A 38 -4.22 6.90 5.75
N ALA A 39 -3.70 5.73 5.33
CA ALA A 39 -4.40 4.83 4.43
C ALA A 39 -5.68 4.25 5.05
N ARG A 40 -5.65 3.85 6.34
CA ARG A 40 -6.83 3.31 7.03
C ARG A 40 -7.96 4.32 7.20
N ASN A 41 -7.62 5.60 7.34
CA ASN A 41 -8.59 6.67 7.54
C ASN A 41 -8.71 7.57 6.32
N LEU A 42 -8.39 7.06 5.12
CA LEU A 42 -8.36 7.82 3.87
C LEU A 42 -9.66 8.64 3.64
N PRO A 43 -10.88 8.09 3.80
CA PRO A 43 -12.10 8.87 3.60
C PRO A 43 -12.18 10.10 4.50
N LYS A 44 -11.79 9.96 5.78
CA LYS A 44 -11.78 11.07 6.74
C LYS A 44 -10.84 12.19 6.30
N TYR A 45 -9.66 11.85 5.80
CA TYR A 45 -8.70 12.86 5.34
C TYR A 45 -9.07 13.48 3.99
N LEU A 46 -9.88 12.81 3.17
CA LEU A 46 -10.37 13.34 1.91
C LEU A 46 -11.57 14.30 2.05
N MET A 47 -12.22 14.36 3.22
CA MET A 47 -13.31 15.31 3.46
C MET A 47 -12.84 16.77 3.54
N GLY A 48 -11.55 17.00 3.81
CA GLY A 48 -10.94 18.33 3.84
C GLY A 48 -10.22 18.69 2.54
N SER A 49 -9.81 19.94 2.41
CA SER A 49 -9.00 20.42 1.28
C SER A 49 -7.49 20.35 1.52
N ASP A 50 -7.05 19.68 2.60
CA ASP A 50 -5.65 19.67 3.05
C ASP A 50 -4.94 18.32 2.84
N PHE A 51 -5.55 17.37 2.11
CA PHE A 51 -5.01 16.03 1.90
C PHE A 51 -3.57 16.05 1.36
N ARG A 52 -3.27 16.87 0.35
CA ARG A 52 -1.92 16.98 -0.22
C ARG A 52 -0.91 17.54 0.78
N SER A 53 -1.32 18.50 1.61
CA SER A 53 -0.48 19.06 2.67
C SER A 53 -0.14 17.99 3.72
N ARG A 54 -1.13 17.16 4.09
CA ARG A 54 -0.95 16.03 5.02
C ARG A 54 0.02 14.99 4.48
N VAL A 55 -0.07 14.62 3.19
CA VAL A 55 0.90 13.68 2.59
C VAL A 55 2.31 14.27 2.67
N LYS A 56 2.49 15.55 2.32
CA LYS A 56 3.80 16.22 2.37
C LYS A 56 4.39 16.35 3.78
N SER A 57 3.57 16.22 4.83
CA SER A 57 4.04 16.25 6.22
C SER A 57 4.28 14.88 6.83
N LEU A 58 4.07 13.79 6.07
CA LEU A 58 4.39 12.44 6.53
C LEU A 58 5.90 12.27 6.71
N PRO A 59 6.33 11.45 7.68
CA PRO A 59 7.73 11.09 7.83
C PRO A 59 8.19 10.20 6.65
N PRO A 60 9.49 10.18 6.34
CA PRO A 60 10.00 9.32 5.28
C PRO A 60 9.67 7.86 5.45
N PHE A 61 9.14 7.27 4.38
CA PHE A 61 8.78 5.85 4.36
C PHE A 61 10.02 4.97 4.53
N LYS A 62 9.99 4.07 5.51
CA LYS A 62 11.09 3.16 5.87
C LYS A 62 10.93 1.82 5.16
N MET A 63 11.49 1.70 3.96
CA MET A 63 11.46 0.45 3.19
C MET A 63 12.22 -0.68 3.88
N ASP A 64 13.30 -0.35 4.60
CA ASP A 64 14.13 -1.28 5.39
C ASP A 64 13.39 -1.86 6.61
N ALA A 65 12.27 -1.26 7.02
CA ALA A 65 11.45 -1.75 8.12
C ALA A 65 10.37 -2.78 7.72
N LEU A 66 10.28 -3.15 6.43
CA LEU A 66 9.37 -4.19 5.94
C LEU A 66 10.02 -5.57 6.09
N ALA A 67 9.52 -6.40 7.00
CA ALA A 67 10.12 -7.68 7.39
C ALA A 67 9.51 -8.90 6.69
N SER A 68 8.38 -8.74 5.97
CA SER A 68 7.69 -9.85 5.31
C SER A 68 7.00 -9.44 4.02
N GLU A 69 6.72 -10.42 3.15
CA GLU A 69 5.92 -10.21 1.94
C GLU A 69 4.52 -9.65 2.24
N GLY A 70 3.92 -10.04 3.37
CA GLY A 70 2.65 -9.50 3.84
C GLY A 70 2.72 -8.00 4.14
N GLU A 71 3.80 -7.55 4.80
CA GLU A 71 4.05 -6.13 5.03
C GLU A 71 4.34 -5.36 3.74
N VAL A 72 5.05 -5.98 2.78
CA VAL A 72 5.24 -5.38 1.44
C VAL A 72 3.90 -5.19 0.73
N ARG A 73 3.01 -6.21 0.75
CA ARG A 73 1.67 -6.10 0.16
C ARG A 73 0.83 -5.03 0.86
N ARG A 74 0.91 -4.93 2.20
CA ARG A 74 0.22 -3.89 2.96
C ARG A 74 0.76 -2.49 2.63
N ALA A 75 2.07 -2.33 2.51
CA ALA A 75 2.70 -1.09 2.12
C ALA A 75 2.26 -0.66 0.71
N MET A 76 2.29 -1.59 -0.25
CA MET A 76 1.80 -1.34 -1.61
C MET A 76 0.33 -0.90 -1.61
N LEU A 77 -0.53 -1.56 -0.84
CA LEU A 77 -1.93 -1.16 -0.68
C LEU A 77 -2.04 0.27 -0.17
N ALA A 78 -1.42 0.57 0.98
CA ALA A 78 -1.49 1.88 1.62
C ALA A 78 -0.96 3.00 0.70
N LEU A 79 0.23 2.82 0.13
CA LEU A 79 0.88 3.80 -0.73
C LEU A 79 0.10 4.01 -2.04
N SER A 80 -0.49 2.97 -2.62
CA SER A 80 -1.29 3.10 -3.86
C SER A 80 -2.56 3.89 -3.61
N TYR A 81 -3.28 3.62 -2.52
CA TYR A 81 -4.47 4.38 -2.15
C TYR A 81 -4.14 5.84 -1.84
N ILE A 82 -3.06 6.10 -1.08
CA ILE A 82 -2.61 7.47 -0.80
C ILE A 82 -2.17 8.18 -2.08
N GLY A 83 -1.44 7.51 -2.97
CA GLY A 83 -0.99 8.08 -4.24
C GLY A 83 -2.16 8.45 -5.16
N MET A 84 -3.16 7.56 -5.30
CA MET A 84 -4.37 7.85 -6.07
C MET A 84 -5.18 8.98 -5.45
N ALA A 85 -5.33 8.98 -4.13
CA ALA A 85 -5.98 10.07 -3.42
C ALA A 85 -5.22 11.39 -3.62
N TYR A 86 -3.90 11.40 -3.50
CA TYR A 86 -3.09 12.60 -3.68
C TYR A 86 -3.23 13.19 -5.08
N GLN A 87 -3.24 12.31 -6.10
CA GLN A 87 -3.44 12.69 -7.49
C GLN A 87 -4.76 13.45 -7.67
N TRP A 88 -5.85 12.98 -7.05
CA TRP A 88 -7.22 13.40 -7.34
C TRP A 88 -7.96 14.09 -6.19
N SER A 89 -7.31 14.41 -5.07
CA SER A 89 -7.95 14.97 -3.87
C SER A 89 -8.39 16.43 -3.99
N GLU A 90 -8.03 17.11 -5.08
CA GLU A 90 -8.37 18.51 -5.34
C GLU A 90 -8.99 18.63 -6.74
N ASN A 91 -9.53 19.81 -7.07
CA ASN A 91 -10.17 20.06 -8.37
C ASN A 91 -9.25 19.74 -9.55
N GLU A 92 -7.96 20.11 -9.43
CA GLU A 92 -6.94 19.86 -10.45
C GLU A 92 -6.06 18.69 -10.04
N ALA A 93 -5.74 17.84 -11.02
CA ALA A 93 -4.89 16.67 -10.80
C ALA A 93 -3.46 17.08 -10.41
N ALA A 94 -2.86 16.39 -9.45
CA ALA A 94 -1.45 16.59 -9.14
C ALA A 94 -0.59 16.16 -10.35
N GLN A 95 0.55 16.81 -10.56
CA GLN A 95 1.47 16.45 -11.65
C GLN A 95 2.77 15.81 -11.13
N VAL A 96 2.98 15.84 -9.82
CA VAL A 96 4.19 15.35 -9.15
C VAL A 96 3.82 14.72 -7.82
N ILE A 97 4.22 13.47 -7.61
CA ILE A 97 4.16 12.81 -6.30
C ILE A 97 5.38 13.27 -5.48
N PRO A 98 5.19 13.72 -4.23
CA PRO A 98 6.29 14.20 -3.40
C PRO A 98 7.23 13.06 -3.01
N ALA A 99 8.53 13.36 -2.88
CA ALA A 99 9.57 12.40 -2.49
C ALA A 99 9.66 12.17 -0.96
N VAL A 100 8.61 12.54 -0.24
CA VAL A 100 8.57 12.54 1.23
C VAL A 100 8.68 11.15 1.80
#